data_AF-A0A7X8JZ26-F1
#
_entry.id   AF-A0A7X8JZ26-F1
#
_cell.length_a   1.000
_cell.length_b   1.000
_cell.length_c   1.000
_cell.angle_alpha   90.00
_cell.angle_beta   90.00
_cell.angle_gamma   90.00
#
_symmetry.space_group_name_H-M   'P 1'
#
loop_
_entity.id
_entity.type
_entity.pdbx_description
1 polymer ?
#
loop_
_entity_poly.entity_id
_entity_poly.type
_entity_poly.pdbx_seq_one_letter_code
_entity_poly.pdbx_strand_id
1 'polypeptide(L)'
;MSYKITISDGTILEECVEHVSFNVDTSSDYNSRNTNVRNAVMITGKIDTDEGTVALYKWAMLPATNPDCYREVTIEHYQKNVLVRKVCFSKSFVVDYSENYSNHFGVGTFTLYIRQLLGKEIIVETQEAPIVVAEETTKVAEKIKEEVTVKQETQNVIPVTKSSMSFTDRIAKQKELKDNSKGRKLSLEDFTDEILETKPMNSPVPEKWLGKKGGSIFIDENGMWTYTNKEGQSVSYPNGYPDFSEYTHPTVQPVEIEVASPKNPQADFKAANEKAGLSKESDPPVPAMNKPPDNYTWHHHQDGKTMILVDEDIHREFRHIGGQSTINGRNGTGE
;
A
#
# COMPACT_ATOMS: atom_id res chain seq x y z
N MET A 1 17.14 8.30 -22.14
CA MET A 1 16.20 7.69 -21.18
C MET A 1 16.46 6.21 -21.25
N SER A 2 16.47 5.51 -20.12
CA SER A 2 16.73 4.07 -20.09
C SER A 2 15.70 3.40 -19.20
N TYR A 3 15.49 2.12 -19.44
CA TYR A 3 14.62 1.27 -18.63
C TYR A 3 15.43 0.15 -18.02
N LYS A 4 15.07 -0.24 -16.81
CA LYS A 4 15.54 -1.46 -16.17
C LYS A 4 14.35 -2.33 -15.87
N ILE A 5 14.36 -3.56 -16.39
CA ILE A 5 13.30 -4.53 -16.17
C ILE A 5 13.88 -5.68 -15.37
N THR A 6 13.25 -6.00 -14.24
CA THR A 6 13.62 -7.11 -13.38
C THR A 6 12.45 -8.07 -13.28
N ILE A 7 12.69 -9.35 -13.55
CA ILE A 7 11.70 -10.43 -13.46
C ILE A 7 12.11 -11.34 -12.30
N SER A 8 11.14 -11.88 -11.56
CA SER A 8 11.39 -12.72 -10.38
C SER A 8 12.17 -14.02 -10.64
N ASP A 9 12.40 -14.40 -11.90
CA ASP A 9 13.27 -15.54 -12.25
C ASP A 9 14.76 -15.17 -12.32
N GLY A 10 15.09 -13.91 -12.00
CA GLY A 10 16.45 -13.37 -12.05
C GLY A 10 16.80 -12.70 -13.38
N THR A 11 15.89 -12.65 -14.36
CA THR A 11 16.13 -11.92 -15.61
C THR A 11 16.18 -10.43 -15.36
N ILE A 12 17.27 -9.80 -15.78
CA ILE A 12 17.46 -8.34 -15.73
C ILE A 12 17.75 -7.85 -17.15
N LEU A 13 17.00 -6.85 -17.61
CA LEU A 13 17.16 -6.22 -18.92
C LEU A 13 17.33 -4.71 -18.73
N GLU A 14 18.47 -4.16 -19.14
CA GLU A 14 18.80 -2.74 -19.02
C GLU A 14 19.23 -2.15 -20.36
N GLU A 15 20.08 -2.86 -21.09
CA GLU A 15 20.68 -2.39 -22.33
C GLU A 15 19.83 -2.72 -23.56
N CYS A 16 19.11 -3.84 -23.54
CA CYS A 16 18.35 -4.28 -24.71
C CYS A 16 16.98 -3.60 -24.86
N VAL A 17 16.45 -2.96 -23.82
CA VAL A 17 15.09 -2.40 -23.78
C VAL A 17 15.02 -1.05 -24.50
N GLU A 18 14.21 -0.97 -25.56
CA GLU A 18 14.03 0.26 -26.35
C GLU A 18 12.75 1.01 -25.98
N HIS A 19 11.66 0.29 -25.74
CA HIS A 19 10.36 0.93 -25.50
C HIS A 19 9.49 0.12 -24.54
N VAL A 20 8.77 0.85 -23.68
CA VAL A 20 7.81 0.29 -22.72
C VAL A 20 6.50 1.07 -22.82
N SER A 21 5.38 0.37 -23.00
CA SER A 21 4.04 0.96 -23.10
C SER A 21 3.08 0.30 -22.12
N PHE A 22 2.54 1.11 -21.21
CA PHE A 22 1.53 0.69 -20.25
C PHE A 22 0.14 0.88 -20.85
N ASN A 23 -0.67 -0.18 -20.84
CA ASN A 23 -2.03 -0.19 -21.35
C ASN A 23 -2.99 -0.59 -20.24
N VAL A 24 -4.06 0.17 -20.10
CA VAL A 24 -5.16 -0.12 -19.19
C VAL A 24 -6.39 -0.37 -20.05
N ASP A 25 -6.84 -1.63 -20.12
CA ASP A 25 -8.02 -2.01 -20.88
C ASP A 25 -9.26 -1.82 -20.00
N THR A 26 -10.07 -0.85 -20.42
CA THR A 26 -11.34 -0.46 -19.80
C THR A 26 -12.44 -0.54 -20.85
N SER A 27 -13.67 -0.84 -20.44
CA SER A 27 -14.82 -0.79 -21.35
C SER A 27 -14.99 0.59 -21.98
N SER A 28 -15.25 0.66 -23.29
CA SER A 28 -15.52 1.91 -24.01
C SER A 28 -16.88 2.55 -23.71
N ASP A 29 -17.75 1.85 -22.98
CA ASP A 29 -19.11 2.32 -22.71
C ASP A 29 -19.15 3.22 -21.47
N TYR A 30 -19.66 4.44 -21.64
CA TYR A 30 -19.72 5.45 -20.57
C TYR A 30 -20.58 5.03 -19.36
N ASN A 31 -21.53 4.13 -19.55
CA ASN A 31 -22.41 3.60 -18.49
C ASN A 31 -21.99 2.17 -18.05
N SER A 32 -20.79 1.76 -18.42
CA SER A 32 -20.28 0.46 -18.02
C SER A 32 -20.03 0.41 -16.52
N ARG A 33 -20.67 -0.55 -15.86
CA ARG A 33 -20.41 -0.89 -14.46
C ARG A 33 -19.31 -1.95 -14.33
N ASN A 34 -18.61 -2.25 -15.42
CA ASN A 34 -17.56 -3.26 -15.46
C ASN A 34 -16.32 -2.74 -14.73
N THR A 35 -16.07 -3.29 -13.55
CA THR A 35 -14.88 -2.98 -12.73
C THR A 35 -13.67 -3.83 -13.10
N ASN A 36 -13.76 -4.72 -14.10
CA ASN A 36 -12.67 -5.60 -14.53
C ASN A 36 -11.69 -4.84 -15.42
N VAL A 37 -10.91 -3.96 -14.81
CA VAL A 37 -9.80 -3.27 -15.45
C VAL A 37 -8.65 -4.26 -15.64
N ARG A 38 -8.14 -4.39 -16.88
CA ARG A 38 -6.98 -5.24 -17.17
C ARG A 38 -5.77 -4.38 -17.47
N ASN A 39 -4.77 -4.50 -16.61
CA ASN A 39 -3.51 -3.80 -16.79
C ASN A 39 -2.55 -4.70 -17.58
N ALA A 40 -1.99 -4.16 -18.64
CA ALA A 40 -1.02 -4.82 -19.49
C ALA A 40 0.16 -3.89 -19.76
N VAL A 41 1.32 -4.47 -20.06
CA VAL A 41 2.48 -3.72 -20.51
C VAL A 41 3.11 -4.44 -21.70
N MET A 42 3.51 -3.64 -22.67
CA MET A 42 4.22 -4.07 -23.86
C MET A 42 5.66 -3.55 -23.77
N ILE A 43 6.62 -4.46 -23.87
CA ILE A 43 8.05 -4.18 -23.81
C ILE A 43 8.65 -4.60 -25.15
N THR A 44 9.42 -3.72 -25.78
CA THR A 44 10.18 -4.04 -26.99
C THR A 44 11.65 -3.74 -26.81
N GLY A 45 12.50 -4.57 -27.40
CA GLY A 45 13.94 -4.44 -27.30
C GLY A 45 14.68 -5.26 -28.35
N LYS A 46 16.01 -5.26 -28.27
CA LYS A 46 16.90 -6.03 -29.16
C LYS A 46 17.22 -7.40 -28.58
N ILE A 47 17.49 -8.38 -29.43
CA ILE A 47 17.79 -9.77 -29.01
C ILE A 47 19.30 -10.04 -29.02
N ASP A 48 20.05 -9.37 -29.90
CA ASP A 48 21.49 -9.58 -30.10
C ASP A 48 22.33 -8.70 -29.15
N THR A 49 22.12 -8.89 -27.86
CA THR A 49 22.83 -8.22 -26.76
C THR A 49 23.46 -9.23 -25.82
N ASP A 50 24.38 -8.81 -24.96
CA ASP A 50 24.97 -9.69 -23.93
C ASP A 50 23.95 -10.12 -22.84
N GLU A 51 22.74 -9.53 -22.85
CA GLU A 51 21.63 -9.87 -21.96
C GLU A 51 20.86 -11.11 -22.44
N GLY A 52 20.60 -12.05 -21.51
CA GLY A 52 19.97 -13.34 -21.79
C GLY A 52 18.46 -13.26 -22.06
N THR A 53 18.06 -12.82 -23.26
CA THR A 53 16.65 -12.72 -23.67
C THR A 53 15.92 -14.06 -23.84
N VAL A 54 16.66 -15.18 -23.90
CA VAL A 54 16.14 -16.56 -23.99
C VAL A 54 15.16 -16.90 -22.85
N ALA A 55 15.33 -16.30 -21.67
CA ALA A 55 14.44 -16.51 -20.54
C ALA A 55 13.01 -16.00 -20.81
N LEU A 56 12.87 -14.95 -21.63
CA LEU A 56 11.57 -14.39 -22.02
C LEU A 56 10.78 -15.37 -22.89
N TYR A 57 11.44 -15.97 -23.89
CA TYR A 57 10.84 -17.02 -24.72
C TYR A 57 10.39 -18.23 -23.90
N LYS A 58 11.24 -18.69 -22.97
CA LYS A 58 10.89 -19.80 -22.07
C LYS A 58 9.69 -19.48 -21.18
N TRP A 59 9.59 -18.23 -20.70
CA TRP A 59 8.45 -17.78 -19.92
C TRP A 59 7.16 -17.77 -20.76
N ALA A 60 7.23 -17.30 -22.01
CA ALA A 60 6.10 -17.29 -22.95
C ALA A 60 5.55 -18.69 -23.27
N MET A 61 6.37 -19.74 -23.14
CA MET A 61 5.96 -21.12 -23.35
C MET A 61 5.17 -21.73 -22.18
N LEU A 62 5.13 -21.07 -21.02
CA LEU A 62 4.43 -21.60 -19.84
C LEU A 62 2.92 -21.35 -19.97
N PRO A 63 2.08 -22.40 -19.92
CA PRO A 63 0.63 -22.22 -19.95
C PRO A 63 0.13 -21.61 -18.63
N ALA A 64 -1.02 -20.92 -18.69
CA ALA A 64 -1.65 -20.30 -17.52
C ALA A 64 -2.00 -21.27 -16.38
N THR A 65 -2.06 -22.58 -16.67
CA THR A 65 -2.27 -23.64 -15.67
C THR A 65 -1.03 -23.92 -14.82
N ASN A 66 0.15 -23.51 -15.27
CA ASN A 66 1.39 -23.68 -14.54
C ASN A 66 1.59 -22.49 -13.57
N PRO A 67 1.72 -22.71 -12.25
CA PRO A 67 2.00 -21.64 -11.29
C PRO A 67 3.22 -20.78 -11.63
N ASP A 68 4.25 -21.37 -12.26
CA ASP A 68 5.49 -20.71 -12.64
C ASP A 68 5.32 -19.71 -13.80
N CYS A 69 4.16 -19.73 -14.48
CA CYS A 69 3.82 -18.71 -15.49
C CYS A 69 3.56 -17.34 -14.88
N TYR A 70 3.28 -17.27 -13.56
CA TYR A 70 3.01 -16.03 -12.85
C TYR A 70 4.28 -15.49 -12.19
N ARG A 71 4.77 -14.35 -12.67
CA ARG A 71 6.02 -13.74 -12.20
C ARG A 71 5.82 -12.30 -11.77
N GLU A 72 6.65 -11.87 -10.83
CA GLU A 72 6.76 -10.46 -10.51
C GLU A 72 7.62 -9.78 -11.58
N VAL A 73 7.14 -8.65 -12.10
CA VAL A 73 7.88 -7.83 -13.06
C VAL A 73 7.97 -6.41 -12.56
N THR A 74 9.18 -5.93 -12.35
CA THR A 74 9.48 -4.56 -11.96
C THR A 74 10.08 -3.82 -13.14
N ILE A 75 9.50 -2.67 -13.47
CA ILE A 75 9.92 -1.78 -14.56
C ILE A 75 10.32 -0.44 -13.96
N GLU A 76 11.59 -0.11 -14.05
CA GLU A 76 12.16 1.15 -13.60
C GLU A 76 12.50 2.02 -14.81
N HIS A 77 12.07 3.27 -14.80
CA HIS A 77 12.35 4.26 -15.83
C HIS A 77 13.30 5.32 -15.30
N TYR A 78 14.42 5.49 -15.97
CA TYR A 78 15.47 6.44 -15.62
C TYR A 78 15.58 7.56 -16.65
N GLN A 79 15.66 8.80 -16.16
CA GLN A 79 16.02 9.97 -16.95
C GLN A 79 17.27 10.62 -16.35
N LYS A 80 18.31 10.81 -17.17
CA LYS A 80 19.60 11.37 -16.73
C LYS A 80 20.16 10.68 -15.47
N ASN A 81 20.06 9.34 -15.42
CA ASN A 81 20.46 8.48 -14.29
C ASN A 81 19.68 8.68 -12.97
N VAL A 82 18.56 9.39 -12.98
CA VAL A 82 17.62 9.50 -11.85
C VAL A 82 16.43 8.59 -12.09
N LEU A 83 16.04 7.80 -11.08
CA LEU A 83 14.83 6.98 -11.13
C LEU A 83 13.61 7.91 -11.11
N VAL A 84 12.83 7.91 -12.20
CA VAL A 84 11.65 8.78 -12.32
C VAL A 84 10.38 8.02 -11.95
N ARG A 85 10.30 6.75 -12.34
CA ARG A 85 9.13 5.92 -12.08
C ARG A 85 9.54 4.46 -11.97
N LYS A 86 8.95 3.77 -11.01
CA LYS A 86 9.06 2.32 -10.84
C LYS A 86 7.66 1.74 -10.79
N VAL A 87 7.40 0.76 -11.66
CA VAL A 87 6.12 0.05 -11.75
C VAL A 87 6.36 -1.42 -11.48
N CYS A 88 5.75 -1.96 -10.44
CA CYS A 88 5.86 -3.37 -10.08
C CYS A 88 4.53 -4.09 -10.30
N PHE A 89 4.57 -5.14 -11.10
CA PHE A 89 3.49 -6.08 -11.37
C PHE A 89 3.68 -7.32 -10.51
N SER A 90 2.95 -7.42 -9.40
CA SER A 90 3.12 -8.48 -8.39
C SER A 90 2.89 -9.91 -8.89
N LYS A 91 2.10 -10.10 -9.97
CA LYS A 91 1.74 -11.40 -10.56
C LYS A 91 1.30 -11.24 -12.01
N SER A 92 2.26 -11.15 -12.91
CA SER A 92 2.03 -11.05 -14.34
C SER A 92 2.26 -12.37 -15.06
N PHE A 93 1.67 -12.54 -16.23
CA PHE A 93 1.91 -13.66 -17.12
C PHE A 93 2.03 -13.14 -18.55
N VAL A 94 2.77 -13.88 -19.39
CA VAL A 94 2.91 -13.55 -20.80
C VAL A 94 1.62 -13.86 -21.54
N VAL A 95 1.12 -12.88 -22.28
CA VAL A 95 -0.05 -13.03 -23.16
C VAL A 95 0.40 -13.27 -24.59
N ASP A 96 1.44 -12.57 -25.03
CA ASP A 96 2.01 -12.72 -26.36
C ASP A 96 3.52 -12.42 -26.34
N TYR A 97 4.25 -13.11 -27.21
CA TYR A 97 5.68 -12.92 -27.41
C TYR A 97 6.03 -13.13 -28.88
N SER A 98 6.72 -12.17 -29.48
CA SER A 98 7.22 -12.29 -30.85
C SER A 98 8.64 -11.79 -30.97
N GLU A 99 9.40 -12.44 -31.84
CA GLU A 99 10.73 -12.02 -32.24
C GLU A 99 10.73 -11.80 -33.76
N ASN A 100 11.40 -10.75 -34.21
CA ASN A 100 11.54 -10.44 -35.62
C ASN A 100 13.00 -10.11 -35.94
N TYR A 101 13.47 -10.52 -37.11
CA TYR A 101 14.81 -10.20 -37.57
C TYR A 101 14.76 -9.33 -38.83
N SER A 102 15.43 -8.18 -38.79
CA SER A 102 15.52 -7.29 -39.95
C SER A 102 16.83 -7.48 -40.69
N ASN A 103 16.75 -8.03 -41.90
CA ASN A 103 17.91 -8.16 -42.79
C ASN A 103 18.52 -6.81 -43.21
N HIS A 104 17.75 -5.71 -43.12
CA HIS A 104 18.22 -4.38 -43.51
C HIS A 104 19.07 -3.72 -42.43
N PHE A 105 18.65 -3.83 -41.16
CA PHE A 105 19.37 -3.26 -40.03
C PHE A 105 20.35 -4.25 -39.38
N GLY A 106 20.25 -5.55 -39.71
CA GLY A 106 21.11 -6.60 -39.16
C GLY A 106 20.87 -6.86 -37.67
N VAL A 107 19.68 -6.52 -37.17
CA VAL A 107 19.35 -6.58 -35.74
C VAL A 107 18.01 -7.30 -35.56
N GLY A 108 17.96 -8.21 -34.59
CA GLY A 108 16.74 -8.85 -34.12
C GLY A 108 16.06 -8.05 -33.00
N THR A 109 14.73 -7.97 -33.03
CA THR A 109 13.92 -7.32 -32.01
C THR A 109 12.91 -8.27 -31.40
N PHE A 110 12.66 -8.15 -30.10
CA PHE A 110 11.59 -8.85 -29.41
C PHE A 110 10.46 -7.89 -29.03
N THR A 111 9.26 -8.43 -28.93
CA THR A 111 8.09 -7.79 -28.33
C THR A 111 7.49 -8.74 -27.30
N LEU A 112 7.46 -8.30 -26.06
CA LEU A 112 6.88 -9.03 -24.93
C LEU A 112 5.63 -8.30 -24.45
N TYR A 113 4.49 -8.99 -24.47
CA TYR A 113 3.22 -8.47 -23.97
C TYR A 113 2.80 -9.25 -22.73
N ILE A 114 2.83 -8.58 -21.57
CA ILE A 114 2.46 -9.18 -20.28
C ILE A 114 1.21 -8.54 -19.72
N ARG A 115 0.45 -9.32 -18.97
CA ARG A 115 -0.77 -8.87 -18.29
C ARG A 115 -0.73 -9.25 -16.82
N GLN A 116 -1.21 -8.34 -15.98
CA GLN A 116 -1.39 -8.59 -14.56
C GLN A 116 -2.58 -9.52 -14.33
N LEU A 117 -2.41 -10.51 -13.44
CA LEU A 117 -3.52 -11.33 -12.97
C LEU A 117 -4.57 -10.44 -12.26
N LEU A 118 -5.85 -10.69 -12.53
CA LEU A 118 -6.94 -9.85 -12.02
C LEU A 118 -6.93 -9.76 -10.48
N GLY A 119 -7.18 -8.55 -9.96
CA GLY A 119 -7.29 -8.30 -8.52
C GLY A 119 -5.95 -8.33 -7.78
N LYS A 120 -4.84 -8.19 -8.51
CA LYS A 120 -3.49 -8.10 -7.94
C LYS A 120 -2.94 -6.69 -8.09
N GLU A 121 -2.13 -6.31 -7.11
CA GLU A 121 -1.66 -4.94 -6.98
C GLU A 121 -0.58 -4.63 -8.01
N ILE A 122 -0.65 -3.41 -8.54
CA ILE A 122 0.42 -2.78 -9.31
C ILE A 122 0.91 -1.62 -8.46
N ILE A 123 2.17 -1.68 -8.06
CA ILE A 123 2.79 -0.61 -7.28
C ILE A 123 3.42 0.36 -8.27
N VAL A 124 3.04 1.63 -8.20
CA VAL A 124 3.66 2.69 -9.01
C VAL A 124 4.29 3.69 -8.06
N GLU A 125 5.62 3.67 -7.99
CA GLU A 125 6.41 4.68 -7.30
C GLU A 125 6.81 5.72 -8.34
N THR A 126 6.56 6.99 -8.09
CA THR A 126 6.99 8.08 -8.96
C THR A 126 7.82 9.04 -8.13
N GLN A 127 9.02 9.35 -8.57
CA GLN A 127 9.80 10.46 -8.03
C GLN A 127 9.68 11.61 -9.02
N GLU A 128 9.14 12.74 -8.56
CA GLU A 128 9.14 13.96 -9.36
C GLU A 128 10.59 14.37 -9.57
N ALA A 129 11.05 14.35 -10.83
CA ALA A 129 12.31 14.98 -11.18
C ALA A 129 12.21 16.46 -10.79
N PRO A 130 13.19 17.03 -10.07
CA PRO A 130 13.15 18.43 -9.69
C PRO A 130 13.00 19.28 -10.93
N ILE A 131 11.97 20.13 -10.93
CA ILE A 131 11.82 21.20 -11.92
C ILE A 131 13.02 22.11 -11.72
N VAL A 132 14.00 22.03 -12.61
CA VAL A 132 15.08 22.99 -12.68
C VAL A 132 14.45 24.27 -13.24
N VAL A 133 13.98 25.15 -12.34
CA VAL A 133 13.60 26.50 -12.71
C VAL A 133 14.89 27.24 -13.05
N ALA A 134 15.21 27.30 -14.34
CA ALA A 134 16.19 28.23 -14.85
C ALA A 134 15.58 29.63 -14.74
N GLU A 135 15.90 30.37 -13.68
CA GLU A 135 15.66 31.82 -13.63
C GLU A 135 16.71 32.51 -14.49
N GLU A 136 16.38 32.78 -15.75
CA GLU A 136 17.00 33.87 -16.49
C GLU A 136 16.36 35.20 -16.09
N THR A 137 17.21 36.04 -15.51
CA THR A 137 16.99 37.44 -15.14
C THR A 137 16.43 38.31 -16.25
N THR A 138 15.49 39.22 -15.93
CA THR A 138 15.53 40.60 -16.46
C THR A 138 14.92 41.63 -15.50
N LYS A 139 15.83 42.32 -14.78
CA LYS A 139 15.89 43.77 -14.46
C LYS A 139 14.61 44.53 -14.01
N VAL A 140 14.70 45.18 -12.84
CA VAL A 140 14.74 46.65 -12.60
C VAL A 140 14.24 46.99 -11.18
N ALA A 141 14.86 48.00 -10.57
CA ALA A 141 14.56 48.73 -9.31
C ALA A 141 15.25 48.17 -8.04
N GLU A 142 16.55 48.42 -7.84
CA GLU A 142 17.15 49.62 -7.21
C GLU A 142 16.85 49.82 -5.71
N LYS A 143 17.95 49.78 -4.93
CA LYS A 143 18.27 50.55 -3.70
C LYS A 143 17.39 50.22 -2.48
N ILE A 144 17.95 49.77 -1.36
CA ILE A 144 18.79 50.59 -0.46
C ILE A 144 19.91 49.74 0.17
N LYS A 145 21.05 50.41 0.37
CA LYS A 145 22.34 49.94 0.89
C LYS A 145 22.41 49.96 2.43
N GLU A 146 23.51 49.36 2.90
CA GLU A 146 24.26 49.51 4.17
C GLU A 146 24.05 48.37 5.17
N GLU A 147 24.97 47.38 5.17
CA GLU A 147 26.20 47.29 6.01
C GLU A 147 25.83 46.97 7.46
N VAL A 148 26.28 45.87 8.09
CA VAL A 148 27.65 45.60 8.60
C VAL A 148 27.76 44.07 8.86
N THR A 149 28.64 43.29 8.22
CA THR A 149 29.98 42.80 8.68
C THR A 149 29.96 42.07 10.06
N VAL A 150 30.51 40.88 10.36
CA VAL A 150 31.79 40.18 10.07
C VAL A 150 31.70 38.69 10.54
N LYS A 151 32.15 37.77 9.68
CA LYS A 151 32.95 36.51 9.86
C LYS A 151 32.75 35.58 11.08
N GLN A 152 32.67 34.26 10.81
CA GLN A 152 33.84 33.36 10.94
C GLN A 152 33.68 32.03 10.16
N GLU A 153 34.71 31.75 9.36
CA GLU A 153 35.02 30.49 8.68
C GLU A 153 35.66 29.49 9.66
N THR A 154 35.50 28.19 9.41
CA THR A 154 36.66 27.29 9.16
C THR A 154 36.26 26.15 8.22
N GLN A 155 37.01 26.05 7.14
CA GLN A 155 37.11 24.92 6.22
C GLN A 155 37.83 23.74 6.90
N ASN A 156 37.49 22.49 6.54
CA ASN A 156 38.51 21.57 6.03
C ASN A 156 37.94 20.28 5.37
N VAL A 157 38.27 20.21 4.09
CA VAL A 157 38.53 19.10 3.16
C VAL A 157 38.45 17.64 3.67
N ILE A 158 37.81 16.84 2.79
CA ILE A 158 37.65 15.37 2.70
C ILE A 158 38.95 14.57 2.96
N PRO A 159 38.84 13.36 3.54
CA PRO A 159 39.32 12.18 2.82
C PRO A 159 38.30 11.04 2.78
N VAL A 160 38.14 10.47 1.59
CA VAL A 160 37.53 9.15 1.38
C VAL A 160 38.46 8.11 1.98
N THR A 161 38.00 7.39 3.00
CA THR A 161 38.54 6.06 3.32
C THR A 161 37.40 5.12 3.69
N LYS A 162 37.20 4.11 2.83
CA LYS A 162 36.39 2.93 3.14
C LYS A 162 36.96 2.26 4.39
N SER A 163 36.16 2.10 5.44
CA SER A 163 36.42 1.13 6.50
C SER A 163 35.28 0.13 6.53
N SER A 164 35.58 -1.07 6.04
CA SER A 164 34.69 -2.22 6.05
C SER A 164 34.55 -2.74 7.49
N MET A 165 33.40 -2.52 8.13
CA MET A 165 33.07 -3.25 9.35
C MET A 165 32.96 -4.75 9.03
N SER A 166 33.59 -5.56 9.88
CA SER A 166 33.68 -7.00 9.73
C SER A 166 32.30 -7.66 9.88
N PHE A 167 32.11 -8.83 9.28
CA PHE A 167 30.85 -9.56 9.27
C PHE A 167 30.34 -9.88 10.69
N THR A 168 31.24 -10.02 11.67
CA THR A 168 30.90 -10.28 13.07
C THR A 168 30.32 -9.05 13.79
N ASP A 169 30.74 -7.83 13.41
CA ASP A 169 30.19 -6.58 13.97
C ASP A 169 28.78 -6.30 13.42
N ARG A 170 28.49 -6.75 12.19
CA ARG A 170 27.16 -6.63 11.57
C ARG A 170 26.14 -7.56 12.24
N ILE A 171 26.55 -8.77 12.62
CA ILE A 171 25.66 -9.74 13.30
C ILE A 171 25.33 -9.29 14.73
N ALA A 172 26.29 -8.69 15.45
CA ALA A 172 26.03 -8.12 16.77
C ALA A 172 25.01 -6.97 16.72
N LYS A 173 25.13 -6.09 15.71
CA LYS A 173 24.18 -4.99 15.47
C LYS A 173 22.80 -5.47 14.98
N GLN A 174 22.74 -6.60 14.27
CA GLN A 174 21.50 -7.22 13.80
C GLN A 174 20.72 -7.90 14.95
N LYS A 175 21.40 -8.33 16.03
CA LYS A 175 20.75 -8.77 17.27
C LYS A 175 20.24 -7.60 18.12
N GLU A 176 20.92 -6.46 18.13
CA GLU A 176 20.46 -5.24 18.81
C GLU A 176 19.25 -4.58 18.14
N LEU A 177 19.11 -4.67 16.81
CA LEU A 177 18.01 -4.04 16.06
C LEU A 177 16.64 -4.74 16.24
N LYS A 178 16.61 -6.04 16.58
CA LYS A 178 15.36 -6.76 16.87
C LYS A 178 14.69 -6.36 18.18
N ASP A 179 15.41 -5.63 19.03
CA ASP A 179 14.95 -5.22 20.37
C ASP A 179 14.37 -3.79 20.37
N ASN A 180 14.58 -3.01 19.30
CA ASN A 180 14.44 -1.56 19.35
C ASN A 180 13.06 -1.01 18.92
N SER A 181 12.08 -1.86 18.59
CA SER A 181 10.71 -1.46 18.21
C SER A 181 9.64 -1.78 19.27
N LYS A 182 10.00 -2.48 20.35
CA LYS A 182 9.08 -2.87 21.41
C LYS A 182 9.05 -1.80 22.52
N GLY A 183 7.85 -1.34 22.87
CA GLY A 183 7.66 -0.48 24.04
C GLY A 183 7.96 1.02 23.84
N ARG A 184 8.04 1.51 22.59
CA ARG A 184 8.16 2.96 22.31
C ARG A 184 7.30 3.42 21.13
N LYS A 185 7.03 4.72 21.09
CA LYS A 185 6.35 5.41 19.97
C LYS A 185 7.21 5.33 18.71
N LEU A 186 6.62 4.92 17.58
CA LEU A 186 7.34 4.64 16.34
C LEU A 186 7.38 5.86 15.39
N SER A 187 8.48 6.01 14.65
CA SER A 187 8.63 6.92 13.51
C SER A 187 8.50 6.17 12.18
N LEU A 188 8.45 6.91 11.07
CA LEU A 188 8.35 6.32 9.72
C LEU A 188 9.51 5.37 9.39
N GLU A 189 10.71 5.60 9.94
CA GLU A 189 11.86 4.74 9.71
C GLU A 189 11.78 3.39 10.44
N ASP A 190 10.90 3.26 11.44
CA ASP A 190 10.73 2.03 12.21
C ASP A 190 9.82 1.01 11.51
N PHE A 191 9.13 1.34 10.40
CA PHE A 191 8.22 0.42 9.69
C PHE A 191 8.94 -0.35 8.58
N THR A 192 9.72 -1.37 8.96
CA THR A 192 10.28 -2.34 8.01
C THR A 192 9.20 -3.30 7.49
N ASP A 193 9.49 -4.02 6.41
CA ASP A 193 8.57 -5.01 5.85
C ASP A 193 8.17 -6.07 6.90
N GLU A 194 9.12 -6.51 7.73
CA GLU A 194 8.84 -7.49 8.80
C GLU A 194 7.90 -6.94 9.87
N ILE A 195 7.95 -5.63 10.16
CA ILE A 195 7.02 -5.00 11.10
C ILE A 195 5.65 -4.86 10.44
N LEU A 196 5.58 -4.46 9.16
CA LEU A 196 4.33 -4.33 8.42
C LEU A 196 3.59 -5.66 8.25
N GLU A 197 4.29 -6.80 8.20
CA GLU A 197 3.66 -8.13 8.23
C GLU A 197 2.87 -8.40 9.52
N THR A 198 3.26 -7.78 10.65
CA THR A 198 2.54 -7.92 11.93
C THR A 198 1.31 -7.01 12.05
N LYS A 199 1.09 -6.14 11.05
CA LYS A 199 0.03 -5.12 11.09
C LYS A 199 -1.36 -5.76 11.03
N PRO A 200 -2.31 -5.34 11.91
CA PRO A 200 -3.69 -5.79 11.87
C PRO A 200 -4.34 -5.55 10.50
N MET A 201 -5.09 -6.54 10.01
CA MET A 201 -5.78 -6.42 8.72
C MET A 201 -6.76 -5.24 8.72
N ASN A 202 -6.74 -4.45 7.64
CA ASN A 202 -7.56 -3.24 7.46
C ASN A 202 -7.39 -2.13 8.52
N SER A 203 -6.43 -2.23 9.44
CA SER A 203 -6.05 -1.12 10.34
C SER A 203 -5.47 0.07 9.57
N PRO A 204 -5.39 1.28 10.18
CA PRO A 204 -4.83 2.45 9.53
C PRO A 204 -3.42 2.22 8.97
N VAL A 205 -3.13 2.77 7.79
CA VAL A 205 -1.82 2.64 7.15
C VAL A 205 -0.80 3.52 7.89
N PRO A 206 0.34 2.98 8.38
CA PRO A 206 1.28 3.74 9.20
C PRO A 206 1.76 5.04 8.59
N GLU A 207 2.13 5.03 7.31
CA GLU A 207 2.57 6.22 6.58
C GLU A 207 1.52 7.33 6.58
N LYS A 208 0.25 6.98 6.31
CA LYS A 208 -0.86 7.94 6.30
C LYS A 208 -1.20 8.41 7.71
N TRP A 209 -1.11 7.52 8.69
CA TRP A 209 -1.45 7.81 10.07
C TRP A 209 -0.45 8.77 10.71
N LEU A 210 0.85 8.49 10.57
CA LEU A 210 1.92 9.34 11.11
C LEU A 210 2.07 10.64 10.30
N GLY A 211 2.10 10.55 8.97
CA GLY A 211 2.40 11.69 8.11
C GLY A 211 1.21 12.62 7.89
N LYS A 212 0.12 12.09 7.30
CA LYS A 212 -1.01 12.93 6.84
C LYS A 212 -2.03 13.25 7.93
N LYS A 213 -2.25 12.31 8.84
CA LYS A 213 -3.21 12.44 9.94
C LYS A 213 -2.59 13.01 11.21
N GLY A 214 -1.26 12.98 11.33
CA GLY A 214 -0.54 13.48 12.50
C GLY A 214 -0.79 12.66 13.77
N GLY A 215 -1.18 11.39 13.62
CA GLY A 215 -1.34 10.46 14.72
C GLY A 215 -0.03 9.83 15.15
N SER A 216 -0.10 8.88 16.07
CA SER A 216 1.01 8.04 16.48
C SER A 216 0.67 6.57 16.55
N ILE A 217 1.70 5.74 16.46
CA ILE A 217 1.59 4.29 16.50
C ILE A 217 2.53 3.77 17.59
N PHE A 218 2.02 2.82 18.35
CA PHE A 218 2.74 2.11 19.39
C PHE A 218 2.53 0.61 19.18
N ILE A 219 3.60 -0.18 19.29
CA ILE A 219 3.56 -1.64 19.27
C ILE A 219 4.16 -2.11 20.60
N ASP A 220 3.37 -2.86 21.38
CA ASP A 220 3.83 -3.38 22.67
C ASP A 220 4.75 -4.61 22.52
N GLU A 221 5.23 -5.14 23.64
CA GLU A 221 6.12 -6.32 23.64
C GLU A 221 5.47 -7.58 23.06
N ASN A 222 4.14 -7.66 23.10
CA ASN A 222 3.31 -8.75 22.60
C ASN A 222 2.95 -8.57 21.11
N GLY A 223 3.36 -7.47 20.48
CA GLY A 223 3.02 -7.16 19.09
C GLY A 223 1.63 -6.54 18.92
N MET A 224 1.00 -6.05 19.99
CA MET A 224 -0.29 -5.37 19.91
C MET A 224 -0.10 -3.95 19.36
N TRP A 225 -0.77 -3.67 18.24
CA TRP A 225 -0.77 -2.36 17.61
C TRP A 225 -1.77 -1.43 18.28
N THR A 226 -1.33 -0.23 18.63
CA THR A 226 -2.16 0.86 19.14
C THR A 226 -1.97 2.09 18.28
N TYR A 227 -3.07 2.65 17.80
CA TYR A 227 -3.10 3.88 17.03
C TYR A 227 -3.68 4.98 17.89
N THR A 228 -3.02 6.13 17.94
CA THR A 228 -3.52 7.34 18.59
C THR A 228 -3.70 8.43 17.55
N ASN A 229 -4.86 9.07 17.47
CA ASN A 229 -5.08 10.18 16.54
C ASN A 229 -4.52 11.50 17.10
N LYS A 230 -4.57 12.57 16.31
CA LYS A 230 -4.11 13.91 16.70
C LYS A 230 -4.86 14.50 17.91
N GLU A 231 -6.06 13.99 18.20
CA GLU A 231 -6.94 14.44 19.29
C GLU A 231 -6.66 13.68 20.60
N GLY A 232 -5.73 12.71 20.57
CA GLY A 232 -5.34 11.93 21.74
C GLY A 232 -6.18 10.67 21.96
N GLN A 233 -7.17 10.39 21.11
CA GLN A 233 -7.97 9.18 21.17
C GLN A 233 -7.14 8.00 20.66
N SER A 234 -7.14 6.89 21.41
CA SER A 234 -6.38 5.69 21.10
C SER A 234 -7.26 4.46 20.95
N VAL A 235 -6.96 3.62 19.95
CA VAL A 235 -7.59 2.30 19.74
C VAL A 235 -6.49 1.25 19.56
N SER A 236 -6.57 0.19 20.37
CA SER A 236 -5.67 -0.96 20.30
C SER A 236 -6.30 -2.09 19.48
N TYR A 237 -5.46 -2.96 18.91
CA TYR A 237 -5.88 -4.04 18.02
C TYR A 237 -5.45 -5.42 18.54
N PRO A 238 -6.00 -5.89 19.68
CA PRO A 238 -5.73 -7.24 20.17
C PRO A 238 -6.14 -8.29 19.13
N ASN A 239 -5.22 -9.21 18.80
CA ASN A 239 -5.44 -10.27 17.81
C ASN A 239 -5.93 -9.76 16.44
N GLY A 240 -5.63 -8.50 16.10
CA GLY A 240 -6.00 -7.91 14.82
C GLY A 240 -7.38 -7.24 14.76
N TYR A 241 -8.15 -7.24 15.85
CA TYR A 241 -9.47 -6.61 15.93
C TYR A 241 -9.44 -5.36 16.82
N PRO A 242 -10.16 -4.29 16.48
CA PRO A 242 -10.14 -3.06 17.26
C PRO A 242 -10.87 -3.25 18.59
N ASP A 243 -10.30 -2.71 19.66
CA ASP A 243 -10.97 -2.57 20.94
C ASP A 243 -11.60 -1.18 21.03
N PHE A 244 -12.94 -1.14 20.94
CA PHE A 244 -13.72 0.10 21.03
C PHE A 244 -14.36 0.32 22.40
N SER A 245 -14.00 -0.45 23.44
CA SER A 245 -14.63 -0.40 24.77
C SER A 245 -14.78 1.03 25.33
N GLU A 246 -13.74 1.85 25.20
CA GLU A 246 -13.71 3.26 25.65
C GLU A 246 -14.62 4.22 24.86
N TYR A 247 -15.08 3.81 23.66
CA TYR A 247 -15.91 4.62 22.75
C TYR A 247 -17.30 4.02 22.54
N THR A 248 -17.71 3.11 23.42
CA THR A 248 -19.05 2.56 23.42
C THR A 248 -20.05 3.52 24.02
N HIS A 249 -21.32 3.41 23.60
CA HIS A 249 -22.38 4.23 24.18
C HIS A 249 -22.54 3.92 25.68
N PRO A 250 -22.52 4.92 26.58
CA PRO A 250 -22.42 4.71 28.03
C PRO A 250 -23.60 3.96 28.66
N THR A 251 -24.78 4.03 28.02
CA THR A 251 -26.02 3.43 28.54
C THR A 251 -26.54 2.23 27.74
N VAL A 252 -26.02 1.99 26.53
CA VAL A 252 -26.51 0.91 25.66
C VAL A 252 -25.55 -0.25 25.75
N GLN A 253 -26.00 -1.36 26.34
CA GLN A 253 -25.18 -2.56 26.49
C GLN A 253 -24.98 -3.28 25.15
N PRO A 254 -23.88 -4.04 24.97
CA PRO A 254 -23.72 -4.95 23.84
C PRO A 254 -24.89 -5.92 23.72
N VAL A 255 -25.29 -6.23 22.49
CA VAL A 255 -26.43 -7.10 22.21
C VAL A 255 -26.06 -8.26 21.30
N GLU A 256 -26.60 -9.44 21.56
CA GLU A 256 -26.45 -10.60 20.68
C GLU A 256 -27.56 -10.65 19.63
N ILE A 257 -27.17 -10.77 18.36
CA ILE A 257 -28.06 -10.92 17.20
C ILE A 257 -27.62 -12.08 16.31
N GLU A 258 -28.54 -12.60 15.51
CA GLU A 258 -28.20 -13.42 14.37
C GLU A 258 -27.80 -12.50 13.20
N VAL A 259 -26.52 -12.51 12.83
CA VAL A 259 -26.03 -11.68 11.72
C VAL A 259 -26.57 -12.22 10.40
N ALA A 260 -27.15 -11.33 9.60
CA ALA A 260 -27.79 -11.68 8.34
C ALA A 260 -26.78 -12.28 7.34
N SER A 261 -27.17 -13.40 6.73
CA SER A 261 -26.49 -14.01 5.58
C SER A 261 -27.50 -14.21 4.44
N PRO A 262 -27.31 -13.61 3.25
CA PRO A 262 -26.17 -12.77 2.84
C PRO A 262 -26.11 -11.43 3.57
N LYS A 263 -24.92 -10.80 3.54
CA LYS A 263 -24.62 -9.52 4.20
C LYS A 263 -25.72 -8.48 4.01
N ASN A 264 -26.37 -8.09 5.11
CA ASN A 264 -27.40 -7.05 5.15
C ASN A 264 -27.29 -6.22 6.44
N PRO A 265 -26.45 -5.16 6.44
CA PRO A 265 -26.23 -4.32 7.63
C PRO A 265 -27.52 -3.68 8.16
N GLN A 266 -28.48 -3.34 7.30
CA GLN A 266 -29.74 -2.72 7.72
C GLN A 266 -30.62 -3.71 8.52
N ALA A 267 -30.59 -5.00 8.18
CA ALA A 267 -31.27 -6.04 8.95
C ALA A 267 -30.57 -6.23 10.31
N ASP A 268 -29.24 -6.27 10.32
CA ASP A 268 -28.45 -6.39 11.55
C ASP A 268 -28.71 -5.21 12.51
N PHE A 269 -28.72 -3.98 11.99
CA PHE A 269 -29.01 -2.78 12.77
C PHE A 269 -30.43 -2.78 13.32
N LYS A 270 -31.39 -3.30 12.54
CA LYS A 270 -32.76 -3.48 13.00
C LYS A 270 -32.82 -4.45 14.18
N ALA A 271 -32.21 -5.62 14.04
CA ALA A 271 -32.17 -6.62 15.11
C ALA A 271 -31.47 -6.08 16.37
N ALA A 272 -30.37 -5.35 16.21
CA ALA A 272 -29.62 -4.76 17.32
C ALA A 272 -30.44 -3.69 18.05
N ASN A 273 -31.09 -2.78 17.32
CA ASN A 273 -31.98 -1.77 17.91
C ASN A 273 -33.15 -2.41 18.66
N GLU A 274 -33.81 -3.42 18.07
CA GLU A 274 -34.90 -4.15 18.73
C GLU A 274 -34.43 -4.84 20.01
N LYS A 275 -33.24 -5.47 19.99
CA LYS A 275 -32.64 -6.15 21.14
C LYS A 275 -32.21 -5.17 22.24
N ALA A 276 -31.71 -4.01 21.85
CA ALA A 276 -31.29 -2.93 22.76
C ALA A 276 -32.46 -2.10 23.29
N GLY A 277 -33.69 -2.31 22.80
CA GLY A 277 -34.87 -1.52 23.18
C GLY A 277 -34.85 -0.08 22.64
N LEU A 278 -34.14 0.16 21.55
CA LEU A 278 -34.03 1.49 20.92
C LEU A 278 -35.22 1.76 19.98
N SER A 279 -35.72 2.98 20.03
CA SER A 279 -36.86 3.48 19.26
C SER A 279 -36.71 4.98 18.99
N LYS A 280 -37.70 5.62 18.37
CA LYS A 280 -37.66 7.08 18.18
C LYS A 280 -37.80 7.83 19.51
N GLU A 281 -38.35 7.18 20.51
CA GLU A 281 -38.67 7.72 21.83
C GLU A 281 -37.69 7.24 22.92
N SER A 282 -36.73 6.38 22.60
CA SER A 282 -35.69 5.94 23.54
C SER A 282 -34.57 6.97 23.70
N ASP A 283 -33.69 6.72 24.66
CA ASP A 283 -32.43 7.45 24.84
C ASP A 283 -31.24 6.48 24.72
N PRO A 284 -30.45 6.55 23.63
CA PRO A 284 -30.53 7.52 22.54
C PRO A 284 -31.68 7.19 21.55
N PRO A 285 -32.23 8.18 20.82
CA PRO A 285 -33.26 7.93 19.82
C PRO A 285 -32.68 7.42 18.51
N VAL A 286 -33.40 6.53 17.82
CA VAL A 286 -33.03 6.07 16.47
C VAL A 286 -33.88 6.77 15.39
N PRO A 287 -33.29 7.26 14.28
CA PRO A 287 -34.07 7.89 13.20
C PRO A 287 -35.05 6.94 12.51
N ALA A 288 -34.67 5.66 12.43
CA ALA A 288 -35.47 4.56 11.90
C ALA A 288 -35.01 3.25 12.55
N MET A 289 -35.89 2.26 12.64
CA MET A 289 -35.55 1.00 13.32
C MET A 289 -34.34 0.28 12.69
N ASN A 290 -34.07 0.47 11.40
CA ASN A 290 -32.93 -0.11 10.69
C ASN A 290 -31.70 0.81 10.61
N LYS A 291 -31.64 1.86 11.43
CA LYS A 291 -30.53 2.82 11.50
C LYS A 291 -30.06 2.97 12.95
N PRO A 292 -28.75 3.09 13.20
CA PRO A 292 -28.25 3.39 14.54
C PRO A 292 -28.68 4.82 14.96
N PRO A 293 -28.57 5.15 16.25
CA PRO A 293 -28.67 6.53 16.73
C PRO A 293 -27.69 7.47 16.03
N ASP A 294 -28.03 8.76 15.99
CA ASP A 294 -27.17 9.77 15.37
C ASP A 294 -25.80 9.86 16.07
N ASN A 295 -24.73 9.96 15.28
CA ASN A 295 -23.32 9.92 15.71
C ASN A 295 -22.82 8.57 16.25
N TYR A 296 -23.63 7.51 16.16
CA TYR A 296 -23.23 6.16 16.53
C TYR A 296 -23.40 5.18 15.36
N THR A 297 -22.68 4.08 15.44
CA THR A 297 -22.85 2.95 14.54
C THR A 297 -22.78 1.64 15.30
N TRP A 298 -23.52 0.65 14.80
CA TRP A 298 -23.46 -0.71 15.32
C TRP A 298 -22.24 -1.41 14.72
N HIS A 299 -21.26 -1.71 15.57
CA HIS A 299 -20.05 -2.45 15.24
C HIS A 299 -20.27 -3.96 15.47
N HIS A 300 -19.99 -4.78 14.45
CA HIS A 300 -19.95 -6.24 14.58
C HIS A 300 -18.67 -6.67 15.31
N HIS A 301 -18.82 -7.21 16.52
CA HIS A 301 -17.72 -7.76 17.31
C HIS A 301 -17.15 -9.03 16.66
N GLN A 302 -15.88 -9.36 16.93
CA GLN A 302 -15.17 -10.46 16.29
C GLN A 302 -15.74 -11.86 16.58
N ASP A 303 -16.58 -12.01 17.61
CA ASP A 303 -17.29 -13.26 17.91
C ASP A 303 -18.40 -13.61 16.90
N GLY A 304 -18.74 -12.68 15.99
CA GLY A 304 -19.74 -12.89 14.94
C GLY A 304 -21.20 -12.91 15.42
N LYS A 305 -21.48 -12.60 16.68
CA LYS A 305 -22.86 -12.58 17.21
C LYS A 305 -23.17 -11.34 18.03
N THR A 306 -22.16 -10.64 18.52
CA THR A 306 -22.32 -9.45 19.35
C THR A 306 -22.23 -8.18 18.51
N MET A 307 -23.17 -7.26 18.75
CA MET A 307 -23.16 -5.90 18.24
C MET A 307 -22.89 -4.93 19.38
N ILE A 308 -22.00 -3.99 19.14
CA ILE A 308 -21.60 -2.96 20.10
C ILE A 308 -21.91 -1.60 19.48
N LEU A 309 -22.59 -0.72 20.22
CA LEU A 309 -22.88 0.63 19.74
C LEU A 309 -21.67 1.53 20.03
N VAL A 310 -21.00 2.00 18.97
CA VAL A 310 -19.73 2.72 19.02
C VAL A 310 -19.88 4.09 18.36
N ASP A 311 -19.16 5.10 18.85
CA ASP A 311 -19.03 6.41 18.20
C ASP A 311 -18.66 6.27 16.70
N GLU A 312 -19.43 6.90 15.83
CA GLU A 312 -19.30 6.74 14.38
C GLU A 312 -17.96 7.31 13.85
N ASP A 313 -17.50 8.42 14.42
CA ASP A 313 -16.29 9.11 13.98
C ASP A 313 -15.06 8.30 14.35
N ILE A 314 -15.04 7.75 15.57
CA ILE A 314 -14.03 6.78 16.01
C ILE A 314 -14.02 5.56 15.11
N HIS A 315 -15.17 4.91 14.92
CA HIS A 315 -15.28 3.70 14.10
C HIS A 315 -14.80 3.93 12.65
N ARG A 316 -15.06 5.12 12.10
CA ARG A 316 -14.67 5.51 10.73
C ARG A 316 -13.19 5.85 10.61
N GLU A 317 -12.60 6.48 11.62
CA GLU A 317 -11.19 6.87 11.62
C GLU A 317 -10.27 5.67 11.90
N PHE A 318 -10.60 4.86 12.89
CA PHE A 318 -9.89 3.63 13.24
C PHE A 318 -10.41 2.47 12.38
N ARG A 319 -10.01 2.49 11.10
CA ARG A 319 -10.35 1.45 10.12
C ARG A 319 -10.00 0.06 10.65
N HIS A 320 -10.79 -0.93 10.30
CA HIS A 320 -10.64 -2.28 10.81
C HIS A 320 -11.39 -3.31 9.98
N ILE A 321 -11.13 -4.58 10.26
CA ILE A 321 -11.96 -5.70 9.87
C ILE A 321 -13.01 -5.96 10.96
N GLY A 322 -14.29 -5.91 10.61
CA GLY A 322 -15.40 -6.18 11.55
C GLY A 322 -15.81 -7.66 11.55
N GLY A 323 -16.52 -8.10 12.60
CA GLY A 323 -16.99 -9.49 12.74
C GLY A 323 -17.89 -9.98 11.61
N GLN A 324 -18.60 -9.09 10.91
CA GLN A 324 -19.40 -9.48 9.74
C GLN A 324 -18.55 -10.16 8.64
N SER A 325 -17.25 -9.85 8.58
CA SER A 325 -16.34 -10.47 7.61
C SER A 325 -15.93 -11.90 7.95
N THR A 326 -16.04 -12.34 9.22
CA THR A 326 -15.82 -13.76 9.58
C THR A 326 -17.00 -14.63 9.13
N ILE A 327 -18.21 -14.07 9.10
CA ILE A 327 -19.45 -14.78 8.75
C ILE A 327 -19.72 -14.74 7.24
N ASN A 328 -19.63 -13.56 6.63
CA ASN A 328 -19.99 -13.33 5.22
C ASN A 328 -18.79 -13.01 4.33
N GLY A 329 -17.56 -13.07 4.85
CA GLY A 329 -16.36 -12.92 4.03
C GLY A 329 -16.13 -14.12 3.13
N ARG A 330 -15.38 -13.92 2.05
CA ARG A 330 -14.90 -14.99 1.14
C ARG A 330 -14.04 -16.07 1.83
N ASN A 331 -13.74 -15.91 3.12
CA ASN A 331 -12.95 -16.82 3.95
C ASN A 331 -13.80 -17.48 5.06
N GLY A 332 -15.13 -17.44 4.97
CA GLY A 332 -15.95 -18.33 5.78
C GLY A 332 -15.51 -19.77 5.50
N THR A 333 -14.87 -20.39 6.47
CA THR A 333 -14.66 -21.84 6.50
C THR A 333 -16.04 -22.46 6.45
N GLY A 334 -16.48 -22.81 5.24
CA GLY A 334 -17.51 -23.82 5.09
C GLY A 334 -16.92 -25.11 5.64
N GLU A 335 -17.44 -25.52 6.80
CA GLU A 335 -17.44 -26.93 7.18
C GLU A 335 -18.09 -27.80 6.10
#